data_AF-A0A2H2ZXU0-F1
#
_entry.id   AF-A0A2H2ZXU0-F1
#
_cell.length_a   1.000
_cell.length_b   1.000
_cell.length_c   1.000
_cell.angle_alpha   90.00
_cell.angle_beta   90.00
_cell.angle_gamma   90.00
#
_symmetry.space_group_name_H-M   'P 1'
#
loop_
_entity.id
_entity.type
_entity.pdbx_description
1 polymer ?
#
loop_
_entity_poly.entity_id
_entity_poly.type
_entity_poly.pdbx_seq_one_letter_code
_entity_poly.pdbx_strand_id
1 'polypeptide(L)'
;MPPKAKAAAKAATPDPKATPEATPETVGERSKQRFYQTNPVQKRFEEVGFPGLTPAEKKTYAHANLILPVANRLVSLSNKSDREYWKHVAKEGLPCRRLSKHGYRWGEDKHGRDIGTYRLDELKKRTLSQARLTALDVLHRQFLTRREAARSEGGEISPEEVDEEKNRRKEMAELKRELYGEIPGPLASDPEWDDVAPIPQTEPEDALAKIAYPDEYAEAVSYLRAVMAAEEYSPRCLRLTERVIAMNPAHYTVWLYRFKIVSALSLPVLDEIQWLNGVALNNLKNYQIWHHRQLLLDHHFAATLSADPEAAKQFAKSETDFISRILAEDTKNYHVWSYRQYLVTKLNYWSPFELATTQSMIEDDLRNNSAWSHRFFIVFSNPSVSTPGSAPTEHDPKIPDAIIDREAEYAKEKILLAPQNQSAWHYLRGVLVKGGRGLETVSDFAEQFFSDLGGQGESVRSSHALDLMSEVYHKQGDVEKARLCLQRLSDKWDPVREGYWKYRLAELK
;
A
#
# COMPACT_ATOMS: atom_id res chain seq x y z
N MET A 1 25.62 -17.63 -101.29
CA MET A 1 24.18 -17.69 -100.96
C MET A 1 23.93 -16.82 -99.73
N PRO A 2 22.94 -15.91 -99.77
CA PRO A 2 22.66 -14.96 -98.69
C PRO A 2 21.73 -15.58 -97.63
N PRO A 3 21.53 -14.90 -96.49
CA PRO A 3 20.17 -14.41 -96.26
C PRO A 3 20.07 -12.94 -95.86
N LYS A 4 19.10 -12.34 -96.54
CA LYS A 4 18.33 -11.09 -96.40
C LYS A 4 18.30 -10.36 -95.04
N ALA A 5 18.36 -9.04 -95.17
CA ALA A 5 18.01 -8.02 -94.19
C ALA A 5 16.58 -8.12 -93.65
N LYS A 6 16.38 -7.61 -92.42
CA LYS A 6 15.09 -7.08 -91.95
C LYS A 6 15.25 -5.70 -91.30
N ALA A 7 14.25 -4.89 -91.57
CA ALA A 7 14.11 -3.45 -91.42
C ALA A 7 14.25 -2.89 -89.99
N ALA A 8 14.51 -1.58 -89.96
CA ALA A 8 14.61 -0.70 -88.81
C ALA A 8 13.33 -0.64 -87.93
N ALA A 9 13.51 -0.37 -86.63
CA ALA A 9 12.49 0.15 -85.74
C ALA A 9 13.04 1.36 -84.96
N LYS A 10 12.21 2.41 -84.90
CA LYS A 10 12.46 3.78 -84.47
C LYS A 10 13.08 3.91 -83.06
N ALA A 11 13.98 4.88 -82.92
CA ALA A 11 14.40 5.41 -81.64
C ALA A 11 13.18 5.96 -80.87
N ALA A 12 12.96 5.44 -79.66
CA ALA A 12 12.02 6.00 -78.71
C ALA A 12 12.58 7.32 -78.16
N THR A 13 11.70 8.31 -78.03
CA THR A 13 11.89 9.60 -77.36
C THR A 13 12.59 9.47 -76.00
N PRO A 14 13.47 10.42 -75.61
CA PRO A 14 14.10 10.41 -74.30
C PRO A 14 13.07 10.71 -73.20
N ASP A 15 13.13 9.94 -72.11
CA ASP A 15 12.34 10.16 -70.89
C ASP A 15 12.52 11.60 -70.35
N PRO A 16 11.46 12.24 -69.81
CA PRO A 16 11.57 13.57 -69.24
C PRO A 16 12.47 13.54 -68.00
N LYS A 17 13.43 14.48 -67.94
CA LYS A 17 14.31 14.73 -66.79
C LYS A 17 13.51 14.78 -65.49
N ALA A 18 13.82 13.87 -64.56
CA ALA A 18 13.26 13.87 -63.21
C ALA A 18 13.64 15.17 -62.48
N THR A 19 12.63 15.86 -61.94
CA THR A 19 12.78 17.00 -61.03
C THR A 19 13.60 16.55 -59.80
N PRO A 20 14.60 17.31 -59.33
CA PRO A 20 15.33 16.95 -58.12
C PRO A 20 14.35 16.89 -56.94
N GLU A 21 14.27 15.74 -56.28
CA GLU A 21 13.44 15.57 -55.08
C GLU A 21 13.93 16.50 -53.96
N ALA A 22 13.01 17.18 -53.28
CA ALA A 22 13.33 18.05 -52.16
C ALA A 22 14.11 17.31 -51.06
N THR A 23 15.08 17.99 -50.45
CA THR A 23 15.83 17.45 -49.31
C THR A 23 14.89 17.26 -48.13
N PRO A 24 14.83 16.07 -47.52
CA PRO A 24 13.92 15.80 -46.41
C PRO A 24 14.36 16.59 -45.18
N GLU A 25 13.44 17.35 -44.59
CA GLU A 25 13.68 18.12 -43.36
C GLU A 25 13.45 17.25 -42.12
N THR A 26 12.52 16.31 -42.21
CA THR A 26 12.19 15.39 -41.12
C THR A 26 12.64 13.95 -41.39
N VAL A 27 12.76 13.18 -40.31
CA VAL A 27 13.08 11.75 -40.36
C VAL A 27 11.99 10.98 -41.12
N GLY A 28 10.72 11.32 -40.90
CA GLY A 28 9.56 10.74 -41.55
C GLY A 28 9.55 11.02 -43.06
N GLU A 29 9.88 12.24 -43.46
CA GLU A 29 10.06 12.59 -44.88
C GLU A 29 11.20 11.79 -45.52
N ARG A 30 12.34 11.66 -44.82
CA ARG A 30 13.47 10.86 -45.31
C ARG A 30 13.10 9.40 -45.46
N SER A 31 12.34 8.84 -44.53
CA SER A 31 11.81 7.47 -44.62
C SER A 31 10.82 7.32 -45.76
N LYS A 32 9.91 8.28 -45.94
CA LYS A 32 8.93 8.31 -47.04
C LYS A 32 9.62 8.44 -48.40
N GLN A 33 10.67 9.24 -48.50
CA GLN A 33 11.47 9.37 -49.71
C GLN A 33 12.16 8.05 -50.05
N ARG A 34 12.84 7.40 -49.09
CA ARG A 34 13.44 6.07 -49.28
C ARG A 34 12.41 5.02 -49.67
N PHE A 35 11.22 5.07 -49.08
CA PHE A 35 10.11 4.20 -49.46
C PHE A 35 9.79 4.36 -50.94
N TYR A 36 9.55 5.59 -51.43
CA TYR A 36 9.24 5.80 -52.84
C TYR A 36 10.39 5.51 -53.80
N GLN A 37 11.64 5.72 -53.39
CA GLN A 37 12.82 5.32 -54.19
C GLN A 37 12.84 3.81 -54.45
N THR A 38 12.40 3.00 -53.50
CA THR A 38 12.26 1.55 -53.65
C THR A 38 10.89 1.11 -54.16
N ASN A 39 9.95 2.05 -54.31
CA ASN A 39 8.56 1.82 -54.70
C ASN A 39 8.04 2.85 -55.72
N PRO A 40 8.69 3.03 -56.89
CA PRO A 40 8.35 4.13 -57.82
C PRO A 40 6.92 4.01 -58.38
N VAL A 41 6.47 2.79 -58.69
CA VAL A 41 5.09 2.55 -59.17
C VAL A 41 4.04 2.81 -58.08
N GLN A 42 4.41 2.66 -56.80
CA GLN A 42 3.51 3.00 -55.69
C GLN A 42 3.32 4.52 -55.58
N LYS A 43 4.40 5.29 -55.74
CA LYS A 43 4.34 6.76 -55.78
C LYS A 43 3.41 7.23 -56.90
N ARG A 44 3.61 6.69 -58.11
CA ARG A 44 2.76 6.95 -59.27
C ARG A 44 1.30 6.59 -59.02
N PHE A 45 1.04 5.42 -58.45
CA PHE A 45 -0.32 5.00 -58.09
C PHE A 45 -1.01 6.00 -57.15
N GLU A 46 -0.29 6.54 -56.17
CA GLU A 46 -0.83 7.53 -55.23
C GLU A 46 -1.06 8.90 -55.89
N GLU A 47 -0.28 9.27 -56.90
CA GLU A 47 -0.41 10.53 -57.65
C GLU A 47 -1.54 10.51 -58.69
N VAL A 48 -1.69 9.41 -59.45
CA VAL A 48 -2.61 9.35 -60.62
C VAL A 48 -3.72 8.30 -60.51
N GLY A 49 -3.75 7.53 -59.41
CA GLY A 49 -4.70 6.44 -59.20
C GLY A 49 -4.46 5.23 -60.14
N PHE A 50 -5.11 4.09 -59.83
CA PHE A 50 -5.00 2.90 -60.68
C PHE A 50 -5.34 3.15 -62.17
N PRO A 51 -6.41 3.91 -62.52
CA PRO A 51 -6.76 4.14 -63.91
C PRO A 51 -5.68 4.91 -64.68
N GLY A 52 -4.99 5.85 -64.02
CA GLY A 52 -3.94 6.70 -64.59
C GLY A 52 -2.58 6.01 -64.79
N LEU A 53 -2.42 4.78 -64.30
CA LEU A 53 -1.21 3.98 -64.56
C LEU A 53 -1.19 3.44 -65.99
N THR A 54 0.00 3.41 -66.58
CA THR A 54 0.29 2.73 -67.85
C THR A 54 0.04 1.21 -67.72
N PRO A 55 -0.15 0.47 -68.83
CA PRO A 55 -0.30 -0.99 -68.78
C PRO A 55 0.88 -1.70 -68.09
N ALA A 56 2.10 -1.20 -68.27
CA ALA A 56 3.30 -1.72 -67.61
C ALA A 56 3.26 -1.44 -66.09
N GLU A 57 2.93 -0.21 -65.67
CA GLU A 57 2.80 0.14 -64.26
C GLU A 57 1.68 -0.65 -63.56
N LYS A 58 0.53 -0.85 -64.22
CA LYS A 58 -0.58 -1.68 -63.69
C LYS A 58 -0.12 -3.11 -63.42
N LYS A 59 0.62 -3.70 -64.37
CA LYS A 59 1.20 -5.03 -64.25
C LYS A 59 2.20 -5.09 -63.10
N THR A 60 3.14 -4.14 -63.02
CA THR A 60 4.14 -4.07 -61.94
C THR A 60 3.48 -3.84 -60.57
N TYR A 61 2.46 -3.00 -60.47
CA TYR A 61 1.71 -2.74 -59.25
C TYR A 61 1.02 -4.01 -58.74
N ALA A 62 0.28 -4.70 -59.62
CA ALA A 62 -0.43 -5.93 -59.27
C ALA A 62 0.54 -7.05 -58.85
N HIS A 63 1.61 -7.27 -59.61
CA HIS A 63 2.57 -8.31 -59.28
C HIS A 63 3.38 -8.01 -58.01
N ALA A 64 3.73 -6.74 -57.75
CA ALA A 64 4.48 -6.40 -56.54
C ALA A 64 3.72 -6.77 -55.26
N ASN A 65 2.39 -6.61 -55.25
CA ASN A 65 1.55 -6.99 -54.11
C ASN A 65 1.49 -8.51 -53.90
N LEU A 66 1.66 -9.30 -54.96
CA LEU A 66 1.69 -10.77 -54.91
C LEU A 66 3.07 -11.32 -54.57
N ILE A 67 4.14 -10.60 -54.94
CA ILE A 67 5.53 -11.01 -54.69
C ILE A 67 5.91 -10.85 -53.24
N LEU A 68 5.51 -9.75 -52.59
CA LEU A 68 5.94 -9.43 -51.23
C LEU A 68 5.64 -10.54 -50.19
N PRO A 69 4.43 -11.15 -50.16
CA PRO A 69 4.17 -12.25 -49.23
C PRO A 69 5.08 -13.47 -49.43
N VAL A 70 5.38 -13.83 -50.68
CA VAL A 70 6.27 -14.95 -50.99
C VAL A 70 7.74 -14.60 -50.68
N ALA A 71 8.18 -13.39 -51.05
CA ALA A 71 9.52 -12.87 -50.76
C ALA A 71 9.82 -12.82 -49.25
N ASN A 72 8.81 -12.46 -48.45
CA ASN A 72 8.88 -12.36 -46.99
C ASN A 72 8.56 -13.69 -46.28
N ARG A 73 8.43 -14.80 -47.01
CA ARG A 73 8.09 -16.14 -46.48
C ARG A 73 6.78 -16.21 -45.70
N LEU A 74 5.84 -15.31 -45.97
CA LEU A 74 4.48 -15.36 -45.42
C LEU A 74 3.60 -16.39 -46.13
N VAL A 75 4.00 -16.82 -47.34
CA VAL A 75 3.36 -17.89 -48.11
C VAL A 75 4.39 -18.98 -48.37
N SER A 76 4.07 -20.22 -47.97
CA SER A 76 4.92 -21.39 -48.21
C SER A 76 4.60 -22.02 -49.57
N LEU A 77 5.62 -22.23 -50.39
CA LEU A 77 5.52 -22.88 -51.70
C LEU A 77 6.30 -24.20 -51.67
N SER A 78 5.85 -25.19 -52.44
CA SER A 78 6.63 -26.43 -52.64
C SER A 78 7.94 -26.12 -53.37
N ASN A 79 8.99 -26.93 -53.19
CA ASN A 79 10.29 -26.74 -53.85
C ASN A 79 10.19 -26.60 -55.38
N LYS A 80 9.23 -27.29 -56.02
CA LYS A 80 8.99 -27.20 -57.46
C LYS A 80 8.29 -25.88 -57.81
N SER A 81 7.27 -25.50 -57.05
CA SER A 81 6.51 -24.27 -57.24
C SER A 81 7.35 -23.02 -56.98
N ASP A 82 8.20 -23.03 -55.95
CA ASP A 82 9.07 -21.91 -55.59
C ASP A 82 10.08 -21.62 -56.71
N ARG A 83 10.72 -22.67 -57.26
CA ARG A 83 11.66 -22.54 -58.37
C ARG A 83 11.02 -21.94 -59.62
N GLU A 84 9.85 -22.44 -60.02
CA GLU A 84 9.13 -21.91 -61.20
C GLU A 84 8.61 -20.49 -60.95
N TYR A 85 8.16 -20.19 -59.72
CA TYR A 85 7.72 -18.87 -59.31
C TYR A 85 8.84 -17.83 -59.43
N TRP A 86 10.00 -18.08 -58.84
CA TRP A 86 11.13 -17.14 -58.91
C TRP A 86 11.73 -17.03 -60.31
N LYS A 87 11.70 -18.11 -61.10
CA LYS A 87 12.08 -18.08 -62.53
C LYS A 87 11.17 -17.15 -63.33
N HIS A 88 9.86 -17.19 -63.06
CA HIS A 88 8.90 -16.27 -63.69
C HIS A 88 9.13 -14.82 -63.24
N VAL A 89 9.31 -14.59 -61.95
CA VAL A 89 9.59 -13.26 -61.38
C VAL A 89 10.85 -12.63 -61.99
N ALA A 90 11.93 -13.42 -62.16
CA ALA A 90 13.16 -12.97 -62.80
C ALA A 90 12.99 -12.70 -64.29
N LYS A 91 12.28 -13.59 -65.01
CA LYS A 91 12.01 -13.43 -66.45
C LYS A 91 11.24 -12.15 -66.75
N GLU A 92 10.29 -11.78 -65.90
CA GLU A 92 9.43 -10.61 -66.05
C GLU A 92 10.03 -9.33 -65.42
N GLY A 93 11.24 -9.40 -64.84
CA GLY A 93 11.93 -8.25 -64.26
C GLY A 93 11.18 -7.60 -63.08
N LEU A 94 10.44 -8.39 -62.31
CA LEU A 94 9.55 -7.86 -61.28
C LEU A 94 10.33 -7.45 -60.01
N PRO A 95 9.94 -6.35 -59.33
CA PRO A 95 10.74 -5.79 -58.24
C PRO A 95 10.57 -6.58 -56.92
N CYS A 96 11.56 -7.40 -56.57
CA CYS A 96 11.53 -8.26 -55.38
C CYS A 96 11.92 -7.56 -54.07
N ARG A 97 12.78 -6.53 -54.13
CA ARG A 97 13.32 -5.82 -52.95
C ARG A 97 12.70 -4.43 -52.85
N ARG A 98 11.70 -4.29 -52.00
CA ARG A 98 10.97 -3.03 -51.81
C ARG A 98 10.69 -2.82 -50.32
N LEU A 99 10.73 -1.57 -49.86
CA LEU A 99 10.28 -1.26 -48.51
C LEU A 99 8.76 -1.47 -48.41
N SER A 100 8.29 -2.06 -47.31
CA SER A 100 6.87 -2.26 -47.06
C SER A 100 6.17 -0.94 -46.71
N LYS A 101 4.92 -0.76 -47.16
CA LYS A 101 4.06 0.36 -46.75
C LYS A 101 3.51 0.18 -45.33
N HIS A 102 3.45 -1.07 -44.86
CA HIS A 102 2.84 -1.40 -43.58
C HIS A 102 3.83 -1.19 -42.42
N GLY A 103 3.58 -0.16 -41.61
CA GLY A 103 3.81 -0.24 -40.17
C GLY A 103 5.13 0.31 -39.61
N TYR A 104 6.01 0.93 -40.40
CA TYR A 104 7.20 1.53 -39.79
C TYR A 104 6.86 2.85 -39.10
N ARG A 105 6.63 2.79 -37.79
CA ARG A 105 6.56 3.94 -36.89
C ARG A 105 7.91 4.07 -36.19
N TRP A 106 8.44 5.28 -36.13
CA TRP A 106 9.69 5.55 -35.41
C TRP A 106 9.50 5.48 -33.88
N GLY A 107 8.26 5.40 -33.42
CA GLY A 107 7.90 5.43 -32.01
C GLY A 107 7.70 6.86 -31.52
N GLU A 108 7.33 6.99 -30.25
CA GLU A 108 7.17 8.27 -29.58
C GLU A 108 8.34 8.51 -28.62
N ASP A 109 8.65 9.78 -28.37
CA ASP A 109 9.57 10.18 -27.33
C ASP A 109 8.89 10.27 -25.95
N LYS A 110 9.64 10.66 -24.91
CA LYS A 110 9.13 10.82 -23.55
C LYS A 110 8.01 11.86 -23.38
N HIS A 111 7.77 12.70 -24.39
CA HIS A 111 6.71 13.71 -24.41
C HIS A 111 5.54 13.29 -25.33
N GLY A 112 5.54 12.07 -25.86
CA GLY A 112 4.54 11.59 -26.81
C GLY A 112 4.72 12.15 -28.22
N ARG A 113 5.87 12.78 -28.55
CA ARG A 113 6.14 13.28 -29.90
C ARG A 113 6.61 12.13 -30.79
N ASP A 114 5.94 11.92 -31.92
CA ASP A 114 6.38 10.95 -32.94
C ASP A 114 7.80 11.31 -33.43
N ILE A 115 8.74 10.38 -33.27
CA ILE A 115 10.14 10.52 -33.68
C ILE A 115 10.26 10.73 -35.20
N GLY A 116 9.25 10.32 -35.99
CA GLY A 116 9.16 10.64 -37.41
C GLY A 116 9.11 12.15 -37.70
N THR A 117 8.67 12.97 -36.74
CA THR A 117 8.61 14.43 -36.87
C THR A 117 9.92 15.13 -36.50
N TYR A 118 10.95 14.38 -36.09
CA TYR A 118 12.24 14.96 -35.72
C TYR A 118 12.95 15.50 -36.96
N ARG A 119 13.71 16.58 -36.77
CA ARG A 119 14.76 16.97 -37.70
C ARG A 119 15.92 15.97 -37.67
N LEU A 120 16.71 15.94 -38.73
CA LEU A 120 17.80 14.97 -38.87
C LEU A 120 18.91 15.12 -37.82
N ASP A 121 19.15 16.35 -37.36
CA ASP A 121 20.07 16.70 -36.27
C ASP A 121 19.51 16.29 -34.90
N GLU A 122 18.22 16.49 -34.64
CA GLU A 122 17.53 16.01 -33.43
C GLU A 122 17.68 14.47 -33.29
N LEU A 123 17.46 13.73 -34.38
CA LEU A 123 17.67 12.28 -34.39
C LEU A 123 19.13 11.92 -34.16
N LYS A 124 20.07 12.63 -34.79
CA LYS A 124 21.51 12.38 -34.61
C LYS A 124 21.93 12.56 -33.16
N LYS A 125 21.45 13.62 -32.49
CA LYS A 125 21.67 13.85 -31.05
C LYS A 125 21.11 12.68 -30.23
N ARG A 126 19.86 12.27 -30.48
CA ARG A 126 19.24 11.12 -29.80
C ARG A 126 20.03 9.83 -29.98
N THR A 127 20.44 9.51 -31.20
CA THR A 127 21.25 8.31 -31.49
C THR A 127 22.61 8.35 -30.79
N LEU A 128 23.25 9.52 -30.71
CA LEU A 128 24.51 9.68 -29.97
C LEU A 128 24.31 9.45 -28.47
N SER A 129 23.26 10.02 -27.87
CA SER A 129 22.91 9.78 -26.47
C SER A 129 22.62 8.28 -26.20
N GLN A 130 21.94 7.58 -27.11
CA GLN A 130 21.71 6.13 -27.01
C GLN A 130 23.01 5.32 -27.08
N ALA A 131 23.91 5.67 -27.99
CA ALA A 131 25.21 5.03 -28.13
C ALA A 131 26.08 5.26 -26.88
N ARG A 132 26.08 6.48 -26.34
CA ARG A 132 26.76 6.82 -25.08
C ARG A 132 26.22 6.01 -23.91
N LEU A 133 24.88 5.94 -23.77
CA LEU A 133 24.25 5.12 -22.73
C LEU A 133 24.65 3.65 -22.84
N THR A 134 24.70 3.09 -24.05
CA THR A 134 25.13 1.70 -24.29
C THR A 134 26.59 1.49 -23.88
N ALA A 135 27.48 2.45 -24.19
CA ALA A 135 28.88 2.38 -23.79
C ALA A 135 29.05 2.41 -22.27
N LEU A 136 28.33 3.32 -21.58
CA LEU A 136 28.34 3.37 -20.12
C LEU A 136 27.78 2.09 -19.48
N ASP A 137 26.75 1.50 -20.07
CA ASP A 137 26.17 0.23 -19.59
C ASP A 137 27.16 -0.93 -19.66
N VAL A 138 27.98 -0.99 -20.73
CA VAL A 138 29.07 -1.97 -20.84
C VAL A 138 30.11 -1.75 -19.73
N LEU A 139 30.50 -0.50 -19.45
CA LEU A 139 31.45 -0.18 -18.39
C LEU A 139 30.89 -0.50 -17.00
N HIS A 140 29.61 -0.23 -16.76
CA HIS A 140 28.90 -0.58 -15.54
C HIS A 140 28.93 -2.09 -15.30
N ARG A 141 28.59 -2.90 -16.32
CA ARG A 141 28.66 -4.37 -16.21
C ARG A 141 30.08 -4.87 -15.91
N GLN A 142 31.10 -4.26 -16.51
CA GLN A 142 32.49 -4.59 -16.19
C GLN A 142 32.85 -4.26 -14.74
N PHE A 143 32.37 -3.13 -14.20
CA PHE A 143 32.51 -2.82 -12.78
C PHE A 143 31.83 -3.87 -11.89
N LEU A 144 30.60 -4.27 -12.20
CA LEU A 144 29.89 -5.30 -11.43
C LEU A 144 30.64 -6.63 -11.41
N THR A 145 31.14 -7.10 -12.55
CA THR A 145 31.95 -8.32 -12.63
C THR A 145 33.22 -8.22 -11.80
N ARG A 146 33.92 -7.08 -11.82
CA ARG A 146 35.11 -6.86 -10.98
C ARG A 146 34.76 -6.86 -9.49
N ARG A 147 33.61 -6.28 -9.13
CA ARG A 147 33.17 -6.17 -7.74
C ARG A 147 32.79 -7.52 -7.16
N GLU A 148 32.12 -8.34 -7.95
CA GLU A 148 31.78 -9.71 -7.59
C GLU A 148 33.03 -10.58 -7.42
N ALA A 149 34.02 -10.44 -8.31
CA ALA A 149 35.31 -11.12 -8.18
C ALA A 149 36.04 -10.71 -6.89
N ALA A 150 36.14 -9.41 -6.61
CA ALA A 150 36.77 -8.91 -5.39
C ALA A 150 36.08 -9.46 -4.12
N ARG A 151 34.74 -9.42 -4.08
CA ARG A 151 33.96 -10.00 -2.97
C ARG A 151 34.22 -11.49 -2.79
N SER A 152 34.32 -12.24 -3.89
CA SER A 152 34.59 -13.68 -3.87
C SER A 152 35.98 -14.02 -3.33
N GLU A 153 36.94 -13.11 -3.51
CA GLU A 153 38.31 -13.19 -2.98
C GLU A 153 38.45 -12.61 -1.57
N GLY A 154 37.35 -12.17 -0.95
CA GLY A 154 37.34 -11.57 0.39
C GLY A 154 37.86 -10.13 0.45
N GLY A 155 37.97 -9.46 -0.69
CA GLY A 155 38.39 -8.07 -0.83
C GLY A 155 37.24 -7.11 -1.14
N GLU A 156 37.53 -5.81 -1.08
CA GLU A 156 36.63 -4.74 -1.51
C GLU A 156 37.26 -3.96 -2.68
N ILE A 157 36.40 -3.41 -3.55
CA ILE A 157 36.83 -2.48 -4.59
C ILE A 157 37.31 -1.16 -3.95
N SER A 158 38.28 -0.49 -4.58
CA SER A 158 38.80 0.78 -4.07
C SER A 158 37.70 1.87 -4.01
N PRO A 159 37.77 2.79 -3.02
CA PRO A 159 36.83 3.91 -2.94
C PRO A 159 36.77 4.78 -4.21
N GLU A 160 37.91 4.93 -4.90
CA GLU A 160 38.02 5.68 -6.15
C GLU A 160 37.18 5.04 -7.28
N GLU A 161 37.26 3.72 -7.44
CA GLU A 161 36.46 2.99 -8.44
C GLU A 161 34.96 3.05 -8.11
N VAL A 162 34.60 3.06 -6.82
CA VAL A 162 33.22 3.25 -6.38
C VAL A 162 32.71 4.65 -6.72
N ASP A 163 33.53 5.69 -6.55
CA ASP A 163 33.15 7.06 -6.88
C ASP A 163 33.08 7.31 -8.39
N GLU A 164 33.97 6.69 -9.18
CA GLU A 164 33.85 6.65 -10.63
C GLU A 164 32.56 5.98 -11.09
N GLU A 165 32.19 4.86 -10.47
CA GLU A 165 30.92 4.18 -10.74
C GLU A 165 29.71 5.05 -10.37
N LYS A 166 29.74 5.76 -9.24
CA LYS A 166 28.67 6.71 -8.88
C LYS A 166 28.50 7.79 -9.94
N ASN A 167 29.60 8.35 -10.44
CA ASN A 167 29.56 9.37 -11.49
C ASN A 167 29.05 8.79 -12.82
N ARG A 168 29.46 7.56 -13.18
CA ARG A 168 28.94 6.82 -14.34
C ARG A 168 27.43 6.64 -14.25
N ARG A 169 26.92 6.24 -13.09
CA ARG A 169 25.48 6.06 -12.85
C ARG A 169 24.69 7.36 -12.91
N LYS A 170 25.24 8.47 -12.40
CA LYS A 170 24.65 9.81 -12.57
C LYS A 170 24.54 10.19 -14.05
N GLU A 171 25.57 9.90 -14.85
CA GLU A 171 25.54 10.16 -16.28
C GLU A 171 24.53 9.27 -17.01
N MET A 172 24.50 7.96 -16.69
CA MET A 172 23.51 7.02 -17.22
C MET A 172 22.09 7.45 -16.88
N ALA A 173 21.88 7.91 -15.64
CA ALA A 173 20.62 8.44 -15.16
C ALA A 173 20.15 9.65 -15.97
N GLU A 174 21.03 10.62 -16.19
CA GLU A 174 20.73 11.80 -16.99
C GLU A 174 20.37 11.45 -18.44
N LEU A 175 21.11 10.51 -19.04
CA LEU A 175 20.85 10.03 -20.40
C LEU A 175 19.52 9.26 -20.49
N LYS A 176 19.22 8.39 -19.54
CA LYS A 176 17.93 7.67 -19.49
C LYS A 176 16.75 8.62 -19.28
N ARG A 177 16.91 9.65 -18.45
CA ARG A 177 15.93 10.73 -18.28
C ARG A 177 15.75 11.57 -19.54
N GLU A 178 16.83 11.88 -20.24
CA GLU A 178 16.77 12.62 -21.51
C GLU A 178 16.06 11.79 -22.60
N LEU A 179 16.44 10.51 -22.72
CA LEU A 179 16.00 9.63 -23.82
C LEU A 179 14.60 9.03 -23.62
N TYR A 180 14.29 8.62 -22.40
CA TYR A 180 13.13 7.78 -22.07
C TYR A 180 12.25 8.37 -20.97
N GLY A 181 12.69 9.45 -20.31
CA GLY A 181 11.96 10.03 -19.19
C GLY A 181 12.11 9.25 -17.88
N GLU A 182 13.02 8.28 -17.81
CA GLU A 182 13.32 7.56 -16.57
C GLU A 182 13.96 8.52 -15.55
N ILE A 183 13.38 8.61 -14.35
CA ILE A 183 13.96 9.32 -13.21
C ILE A 183 14.48 8.25 -12.25
N PRO A 184 15.79 7.94 -12.25
CA PRO A 184 16.35 7.00 -11.28
C PRO A 184 16.37 7.67 -9.92
N GLY A 185 15.86 6.96 -8.92
CA GLY A 185 15.87 7.47 -7.56
C GLY A 185 17.16 7.09 -6.81
N PRO A 186 17.20 7.38 -5.50
CA PRO A 186 18.41 7.20 -4.71
C PRO A 186 18.93 5.76 -4.65
N LEU A 187 18.05 4.74 -4.67
CA LEU A 187 18.46 3.33 -4.59
C LEU A 187 19.17 2.90 -5.88
N ALA A 188 18.65 3.30 -7.03
CA ALA A 188 19.27 3.07 -8.33
C ALA A 188 20.59 3.82 -8.54
N SER A 189 20.99 4.70 -7.60
CA SER A 189 22.30 5.36 -7.57
C SER A 189 23.25 4.85 -6.47
N ASP A 190 22.76 4.00 -5.57
CA ASP A 190 23.53 3.43 -4.46
C ASP A 190 24.24 2.13 -4.89
N PRO A 191 25.59 2.05 -4.78
CA PRO A 191 26.35 0.85 -5.12
C PRO A 191 25.90 -0.41 -4.37
N GLU A 192 25.37 -0.27 -3.15
CA GLU A 192 24.89 -1.39 -2.36
C GLU A 192 23.72 -2.13 -3.03
N TRP A 193 23.01 -1.50 -3.96
CA TRP A 193 21.81 -2.04 -4.61
C TRP A 193 22.03 -2.54 -6.05
N ASP A 194 23.26 -2.51 -6.56
CA ASP A 194 23.54 -2.88 -7.95
C ASP A 194 23.26 -4.37 -8.28
N ASP A 195 23.34 -5.27 -7.29
CA ASP A 195 23.03 -6.68 -7.46
C ASP A 195 21.52 -6.97 -7.48
N VAL A 196 20.68 -5.96 -7.22
CA VAL A 196 19.22 -6.10 -7.14
C VAL A 196 18.57 -5.45 -8.35
N ALA A 197 17.94 -6.27 -9.19
CA ALA A 197 17.07 -5.78 -10.27
C ALA A 197 15.67 -5.42 -9.69
N PRO A 198 15.23 -4.15 -9.73
CA PRO A 198 13.94 -3.76 -9.17
C PRO A 198 12.77 -4.39 -9.93
N ILE A 199 11.71 -4.76 -9.19
CA ILE A 199 10.46 -5.32 -9.76
C ILE A 199 9.36 -4.24 -9.70
N PRO A 200 9.07 -3.53 -10.81
CA PRO A 200 8.08 -2.44 -10.81
C PRO A 200 6.64 -2.95 -10.62
N GLN A 201 5.77 -2.08 -10.11
CA GLN A 201 4.33 -2.37 -10.08
C GLN A 201 3.80 -2.35 -11.50
N THR A 202 3.20 -3.45 -11.95
CA THR A 202 2.55 -3.52 -13.25
C THR A 202 1.06 -3.60 -13.04
N GLU A 203 0.33 -2.58 -13.50
CA GLU A 203 -1.13 -2.53 -13.48
C GLU A 203 -1.66 -2.47 -14.91
N PRO A 204 -2.81 -3.09 -15.21
CA PRO A 204 -3.49 -2.94 -16.50
C PRO A 204 -3.77 -1.48 -16.87
N GLU A 205 -3.88 -1.17 -18.17
CA GLU A 205 -4.18 0.19 -18.64
C GLU A 205 -5.55 0.70 -18.14
N ASP A 206 -6.50 -0.21 -17.94
CA ASP A 206 -7.86 0.06 -17.45
C ASP A 206 -8.01 -0.12 -15.92
N ALA A 207 -6.89 -0.15 -15.18
CA ALA A 207 -6.91 -0.30 -13.73
C ALA A 207 -7.71 0.82 -13.05
N LEU A 208 -8.73 0.43 -12.28
CA LEU A 208 -9.50 1.34 -11.45
C LEU A 208 -8.68 1.76 -10.23
N ALA A 209 -8.82 3.03 -9.82
CA ALA A 209 -8.15 3.61 -8.65
C ALA A 209 -6.61 3.54 -8.68
N LYS A 210 -6.02 3.59 -9.88
CA LYS A 210 -4.57 3.69 -10.06
C LYS A 210 -4.00 4.92 -9.34
N ILE A 211 -3.05 4.69 -8.45
CA ILE A 211 -2.38 5.75 -7.71
C ILE A 211 -1.21 6.26 -8.56
N ALA A 212 -1.15 7.56 -8.77
CA ALA A 212 0.03 8.23 -9.32
C ALA A 212 1.11 8.33 -8.22
N TYR A 213 1.82 7.24 -7.97
CA TYR A 213 2.85 7.18 -6.93
C TYR A 213 3.97 8.19 -7.19
N PRO A 214 4.49 8.88 -6.16
CA PRO A 214 5.75 9.61 -6.28
C PRO A 214 6.89 8.66 -6.68
N ASP A 215 7.82 9.16 -7.51
CA ASP A 215 8.94 8.37 -8.04
C ASP A 215 9.75 7.67 -6.93
N GLU A 216 9.95 8.35 -5.80
CA GLU A 216 10.64 7.78 -4.64
C GLU A 216 9.93 6.56 -4.05
N TYR A 217 8.60 6.63 -3.93
CA TYR A 217 7.81 5.52 -3.41
C TYR A 217 7.79 4.35 -4.41
N ALA A 218 7.59 4.66 -5.70
CA ALA A 218 7.60 3.66 -6.76
C ALA A 218 8.95 2.92 -6.83
N GLU A 219 10.06 3.65 -6.72
CA GLU A 219 11.41 3.06 -6.67
C GLU A 219 11.56 2.17 -5.43
N ALA A 220 11.35 2.70 -4.23
CA ALA A 220 11.56 1.94 -3.00
C ALA A 220 10.73 0.66 -2.94
N VAL A 221 9.46 0.71 -3.38
CA VAL A 221 8.60 -0.47 -3.42
C VAL A 221 9.02 -1.45 -4.53
N SER A 222 9.60 -0.98 -5.63
CA SER A 222 10.13 -1.89 -6.67
C SER A 222 11.34 -2.70 -6.20
N TYR A 223 12.25 -2.08 -5.44
CA TYR A 223 13.34 -2.77 -4.77
C TYR A 223 12.82 -3.68 -3.65
N LEU A 224 11.81 -3.22 -2.89
CA LEU A 224 11.18 -4.03 -1.84
C LEU A 224 10.61 -5.33 -2.41
N ARG A 225 9.89 -5.26 -3.54
CA ARG A 225 9.38 -6.45 -4.24
C ARG A 225 10.50 -7.40 -4.64
N ALA A 226 11.62 -6.88 -5.13
CA ALA A 226 12.77 -7.69 -5.55
C ALA A 226 13.38 -8.47 -4.37
N VAL A 227 13.71 -7.79 -3.27
CA VAL A 227 14.32 -8.43 -2.09
C VAL A 227 13.36 -9.36 -1.37
N MET A 228 12.06 -9.04 -1.35
CA MET A 228 11.04 -9.93 -0.82
C MET A 228 10.87 -11.20 -1.65
N ALA A 229 10.93 -11.11 -2.98
CA ALA A 229 10.87 -12.27 -3.87
C ALA A 229 12.10 -13.18 -3.73
N ALA A 230 13.26 -12.59 -3.44
CA ALA A 230 14.50 -13.33 -3.15
C ALA A 230 14.60 -13.86 -1.71
N GLU A 231 13.63 -13.54 -0.85
CA GLU A 231 13.68 -13.79 0.60
C GLU A 231 14.99 -13.33 1.26
N GLU A 232 15.52 -12.18 0.80
CA GLU A 232 16.76 -11.64 1.37
C GLU A 232 16.51 -11.09 2.78
N TYR A 233 17.33 -11.49 3.75
CA TYR A 233 17.29 -10.91 5.10
C TYR A 233 18.65 -10.28 5.40
N SER A 234 18.73 -8.96 5.26
CA SER A 234 20.01 -8.23 5.38
C SER A 234 19.82 -6.84 6.03
N PRO A 235 20.90 -6.21 6.55
CA PRO A 235 20.83 -4.85 7.09
C PRO A 235 20.34 -3.81 6.07
N ARG A 236 20.65 -3.97 4.77
CA ARG A 236 20.14 -3.07 3.71
C ARG A 236 18.63 -3.21 3.53
N CYS A 237 18.10 -4.43 3.62
CA CYS A 237 16.67 -4.66 3.58
C CYS A 237 15.97 -4.02 4.79
N LEU A 238 16.58 -4.06 5.99
CA LEU A 238 16.03 -3.38 7.16
C LEU A 238 15.89 -1.86 6.93
N ARG A 239 16.93 -1.21 6.40
CA ARG A 239 16.88 0.23 6.04
C ARG A 239 15.84 0.53 4.97
N LEU A 240 15.70 -0.35 3.97
CA LEU A 240 14.67 -0.21 2.95
C LEU A 240 13.27 -0.28 3.55
N THR A 241 13.00 -1.23 4.47
CA THR A 241 11.69 -1.32 5.13
C THR A 241 11.36 -0.07 5.93
N GLU A 242 12.34 0.50 6.63
CA GLU A 242 12.17 1.77 7.36
C GLU A 242 11.75 2.91 6.41
N ARG A 243 12.45 3.04 5.27
CA ARG A 243 12.12 4.07 4.26
C ARG A 243 10.72 3.91 3.69
N VAL A 244 10.31 2.68 3.37
CA VAL A 244 8.96 2.40 2.86
C VAL A 244 7.90 2.67 3.93
N ILE A 245 8.15 2.30 5.19
CA ILE A 245 7.25 2.56 6.33
C ILE A 245 7.10 4.06 6.58
N ALA A 246 8.18 4.85 6.45
CA ALA A 246 8.12 6.30 6.60
C ALA A 246 7.19 6.96 5.56
N MET A 247 7.12 6.40 4.33
CA MET A 247 6.22 6.90 3.28
C MET A 247 4.79 6.33 3.40
N ASN A 248 4.65 5.07 3.79
CA ASN A 248 3.35 4.41 3.94
C ASN A 248 3.36 3.44 5.15
N PRO A 249 3.08 3.94 6.36
CA PRO A 249 3.08 3.12 7.57
C PRO A 249 1.91 2.13 7.61
N ALA A 250 0.94 2.23 6.70
CA ALA A 250 -0.17 1.27 6.61
C ALA A 250 0.14 0.04 5.74
N HIS A 251 1.32 0.00 5.09
CA HIS A 251 1.69 -1.10 4.20
C HIS A 251 2.04 -2.38 5.00
N TYR A 252 1.03 -3.18 5.33
CA TYR A 252 1.16 -4.36 6.21
C TYR A 252 2.21 -5.38 5.76
N THR A 253 2.42 -5.55 4.45
CA THR A 253 3.42 -6.48 3.90
C THR A 253 4.85 -6.11 4.29
N VAL A 254 5.20 -4.81 4.29
CA VAL A 254 6.56 -4.39 4.68
C VAL A 254 6.81 -4.59 6.17
N TRP A 255 5.78 -4.43 7.02
CA TRP A 255 5.88 -4.72 8.44
C TRP A 255 6.16 -6.20 8.73
N LEU A 256 5.43 -7.09 8.07
CA LEU A 256 5.68 -8.53 8.20
C LEU A 256 7.10 -8.90 7.75
N TYR A 257 7.54 -8.33 6.62
CA TYR A 257 8.89 -8.58 6.12
C TYR A 257 9.96 -7.99 7.05
N ARG A 258 9.74 -6.79 7.61
CA ARG A 258 10.62 -6.19 8.62
C ARG A 258 10.77 -7.08 9.85
N PHE A 259 9.67 -7.62 10.37
CA PHE A 259 9.72 -8.56 11.49
C PHE A 259 10.51 -9.83 11.16
N LYS A 260 10.33 -10.40 9.95
CA LYS A 260 11.16 -11.53 9.48
C LYS A 260 12.64 -11.19 9.46
N ILE A 261 13.03 -9.99 9.01
CA ILE A 261 14.43 -9.54 9.03
C ILE A 261 14.96 -9.44 10.46
N VAL A 262 14.21 -8.81 11.36
CA VAL A 262 14.57 -8.67 12.79
C VAL A 262 14.82 -10.05 13.42
N SER A 263 13.92 -11.02 13.18
CA SER A 263 14.08 -12.39 13.68
C SER A 263 15.23 -13.14 13.02
N ALA A 264 15.35 -13.11 11.69
CA ALA A 264 16.38 -13.85 10.95
C ALA A 264 17.80 -13.39 11.29
N LEU A 265 17.98 -12.07 11.49
CA LEU A 265 19.25 -11.48 11.88
C LEU A 265 19.49 -11.47 13.40
N SER A 266 18.52 -11.94 14.19
CA SER A 266 18.58 -11.91 15.66
C SER A 266 18.92 -10.52 16.22
N LEU A 267 18.30 -9.48 15.65
CA LEU A 267 18.55 -8.10 16.08
C LEU A 267 18.03 -7.85 17.50
N PRO A 268 18.66 -6.96 18.27
CA PRO A 268 18.17 -6.60 19.60
C PRO A 268 16.75 -6.02 19.52
N VAL A 269 15.78 -6.71 20.13
CA VAL A 269 14.37 -6.29 20.10
C VAL A 269 14.16 -4.91 20.75
N LEU A 270 14.97 -4.56 21.75
CA LEU A 270 14.88 -3.27 22.44
C LEU A 270 15.23 -2.10 21.51
N ASP A 271 16.20 -2.27 20.60
CA ASP A 271 16.57 -1.25 19.62
C ASP A 271 15.42 -1.03 18.62
N GLU A 272 14.79 -2.13 18.16
CA GLU A 272 13.63 -2.07 17.27
C GLU A 272 12.41 -1.44 17.96
N ILE A 273 12.18 -1.71 19.25
CA ILE A 273 11.14 -1.03 20.05
C ILE A 273 11.42 0.46 20.16
N GLN A 274 12.69 0.85 20.37
CA GLN A 274 13.05 2.26 20.43
C GLN A 274 12.79 2.98 19.11
N TRP A 275 13.13 2.36 17.98
CA TRP A 275 12.77 2.87 16.66
C TRP A 275 11.24 2.96 16.49
N LEU A 276 10.51 1.90 16.85
CA LEU A 276 9.05 1.83 16.74
C LEU A 276 8.35 2.89 17.60
N ASN A 277 8.92 3.27 18.76
CA ASN A 277 8.40 4.36 19.59
C ASN A 277 8.35 5.68 18.80
N GLY A 278 9.39 5.98 18.03
CA GLY A 278 9.41 7.16 17.15
C GLY A 278 8.35 7.09 16.05
N VAL A 279 8.23 5.92 15.40
CA VAL A 279 7.22 5.72 14.35
C VAL A 279 5.79 5.86 14.91
N ALA A 280 5.53 5.31 16.09
CA ALA A 280 4.23 5.36 16.76
C ALA A 280 3.82 6.78 17.18
N LEU A 281 4.76 7.58 17.72
CA LEU A 281 4.49 8.97 18.09
C LEU A 281 4.15 9.84 16.86
N ASN A 282 4.73 9.54 15.71
CA ASN A 282 4.41 10.21 14.45
C ASN A 282 3.12 9.67 13.78
N ASN A 283 2.60 8.52 14.22
CA ASN A 283 1.50 7.80 13.58
C ASN A 283 0.56 7.17 14.61
N LEU A 284 -0.14 8.02 15.38
CA LEU A 284 -0.94 7.59 16.54
C LEU A 284 -2.01 6.53 16.22
N LYS A 285 -2.57 6.52 15.00
CA LYS A 285 -3.68 5.65 14.59
C LYS A 285 -3.28 4.73 13.44
N ASN A 286 -2.59 3.65 13.77
CA ASN A 286 -2.10 2.68 12.78
C ASN A 286 -2.10 1.26 13.36
N TYR A 287 -2.79 0.32 12.71
CA TYR A 287 -2.88 -1.08 13.15
C TYR A 287 -1.54 -1.80 13.11
N GLN A 288 -0.75 -1.56 12.07
CA GLN A 288 0.48 -2.30 11.81
C GLN A 288 1.55 -2.02 12.88
N ILE A 289 1.64 -0.79 13.38
CA ILE A 289 2.56 -0.41 14.46
C ILE A 289 2.29 -1.21 15.72
N TRP A 290 1.02 -1.26 16.17
CA TRP A 290 0.66 -1.98 17.40
C TRP A 290 0.74 -3.49 17.24
N HIS A 291 0.42 -4.01 16.04
CA HIS A 291 0.62 -5.42 15.74
C HIS A 291 2.10 -5.80 15.71
N HIS A 292 2.95 -4.99 15.08
CA HIS A 292 4.41 -5.20 15.08
C HIS A 292 4.97 -5.16 16.49
N ARG A 293 4.50 -4.22 17.33
CA ARG A 293 4.87 -4.16 18.75
C ARG A 293 4.50 -5.45 19.50
N GLN A 294 3.32 -5.98 19.25
CA GLN A 294 2.88 -7.27 19.82
C GLN A 294 3.78 -8.44 19.36
N LEU A 295 4.14 -8.51 18.07
CA LEU A 295 5.05 -9.54 17.55
C LEU A 295 6.44 -9.44 18.19
N LEU A 296 6.97 -8.23 18.36
CA LEU A 296 8.24 -8.00 19.05
C LEU A 296 8.19 -8.46 20.51
N LEU A 297 7.11 -8.15 21.22
CA LEU A 297 6.89 -8.63 22.59
C LEU A 297 6.80 -10.16 22.64
N ASP A 298 6.03 -10.79 21.75
CA ASP A 298 5.94 -12.25 21.67
C ASP A 298 7.30 -12.91 21.47
N HIS A 299 8.08 -12.38 20.51
CA HIS A 299 9.42 -12.86 20.21
C HIS A 299 10.37 -12.68 21.39
N HIS A 300 10.40 -11.49 21.99
CA HIS A 300 11.26 -11.20 23.14
C HIS A 300 10.86 -12.00 24.39
N PHE A 301 9.56 -12.24 24.56
CA PHE A 301 9.06 -13.06 25.65
C PHE A 301 9.55 -14.50 25.53
N ALA A 302 9.40 -15.11 24.36
CA ALA A 302 9.85 -16.48 24.11
C ALA A 302 11.37 -16.62 24.19
N ALA A 303 12.12 -15.61 23.75
CA ALA A 303 13.58 -15.65 23.71
C ALA A 303 14.24 -15.32 25.06
N THR A 304 13.62 -14.47 25.89
CA THR A 304 14.29 -13.88 27.06
C THR A 304 13.38 -13.76 28.28
N LEU A 305 12.23 -13.08 28.16
CA LEU A 305 11.46 -12.68 29.34
C LEU A 305 10.79 -13.86 30.07
N SER A 306 10.50 -14.98 29.39
CA SER A 306 9.88 -16.14 30.01
C SER A 306 10.77 -16.82 31.07
N ALA A 307 12.09 -16.64 30.97
CA ALA A 307 13.06 -17.20 31.91
C ALA A 307 13.50 -16.22 33.01
N ASP A 308 13.22 -14.92 32.85
CA ASP A 308 13.62 -13.87 33.79
C ASP A 308 12.41 -12.99 34.19
N PRO A 309 11.75 -13.30 35.32
CA PRO A 309 10.62 -12.53 35.81
C PRO A 309 10.94 -11.07 36.15
N GLU A 310 12.19 -10.75 36.48
CA GLU A 310 12.57 -9.38 36.83
C GLU A 310 12.78 -8.54 35.56
N ALA A 311 13.42 -9.10 34.54
CA ALA A 311 13.48 -8.49 33.21
C ALA A 311 12.06 -8.28 32.63
N ALA A 312 11.15 -9.25 32.80
CA ALA A 312 9.76 -9.12 32.36
C ALA A 312 9.04 -7.94 33.04
N LYS A 313 9.24 -7.72 34.35
CA LYS A 313 8.67 -6.58 35.07
C LYS A 313 9.26 -5.25 34.62
N GLN A 314 10.58 -5.19 34.42
CA GLN A 314 11.25 -3.98 33.95
C GLN A 314 10.76 -3.60 32.54
N PHE A 315 10.61 -4.59 31.67
CA PHE A 315 10.04 -4.41 30.33
C PHE A 315 8.57 -3.97 30.40
N ALA A 316 7.74 -4.59 31.25
CA ALA A 316 6.35 -4.17 31.44
C ALA A 316 6.25 -2.71 31.90
N LYS A 317 7.15 -2.28 32.78
CA LYS A 317 7.23 -0.88 33.23
C LYS A 317 7.59 0.07 32.09
N SER A 318 8.63 -0.23 31.32
CA SER A 318 9.04 0.63 30.19
C SER A 318 7.95 0.73 29.11
N GLU A 319 7.26 -0.37 28.83
CA GLU A 319 6.10 -0.39 27.93
C GLU A 319 4.94 0.45 28.47
N THR A 320 4.64 0.34 29.78
CA THR A 320 3.59 1.13 30.43
C THR A 320 3.89 2.63 30.40
N ASP A 321 5.16 3.01 30.60
CA ASP A 321 5.61 4.40 30.50
C ASP A 321 5.42 4.93 29.06
N PHE A 322 5.76 4.13 28.04
CA PHE A 322 5.54 4.52 26.65
C PHE A 322 4.05 4.61 26.29
N ILE A 323 3.24 3.64 26.72
CA ILE A 323 1.78 3.66 26.55
C ILE A 323 1.18 4.92 27.16
N SER A 324 1.64 5.31 28.36
CA SER A 324 1.17 6.52 29.04
C SER A 324 1.48 7.78 28.24
N ARG A 325 2.64 7.84 27.57
CA ARG A 325 2.98 8.94 26.65
C ARG A 325 2.04 9.01 25.45
N ILE A 326 1.70 7.87 24.83
CA ILE A 326 0.76 7.86 23.70
C ILE A 326 -0.66 8.25 24.17
N LEU A 327 -1.10 7.75 25.33
CA LEU A 327 -2.41 8.09 25.89
C LEU A 327 -2.50 9.55 26.33
N ALA A 328 -1.38 10.22 26.64
CA ALA A 328 -1.37 11.65 26.87
C ALA A 328 -1.74 12.46 25.60
N GLU A 329 -1.42 11.94 24.40
CA GLU A 329 -1.80 12.55 23.12
C GLU A 329 -3.23 12.19 22.69
N ASP A 330 -3.66 10.94 22.93
CA ASP A 330 -5.03 10.47 22.67
C ASP A 330 -5.47 9.48 23.76
N THR A 331 -6.16 9.99 24.78
CA THR A 331 -6.61 9.24 25.96
C THR A 331 -7.59 8.11 25.64
N LYS A 332 -8.12 8.07 24.41
CA LYS A 332 -9.15 7.11 23.96
C LYS A 332 -8.66 6.27 22.78
N ASN A 333 -7.35 6.25 22.52
CA ASN A 333 -6.77 5.46 21.43
C ASN A 333 -7.02 3.95 21.62
N TYR A 334 -7.88 3.39 20.77
CA TYR A 334 -8.33 2.01 20.89
C TYR A 334 -7.19 0.98 20.73
N HIS A 335 -6.24 1.23 19.82
CA HIS A 335 -5.12 0.31 19.61
C HIS A 335 -4.24 0.22 20.85
N VAL A 336 -4.00 1.36 21.49
CA VAL A 336 -3.16 1.45 22.70
C VAL A 336 -3.82 0.73 23.87
N TRP A 337 -5.11 0.96 24.10
CA TRP A 337 -5.84 0.27 25.16
C TRP A 337 -5.90 -1.25 24.93
N SER A 338 -6.13 -1.69 23.69
CA SER A 338 -6.09 -3.11 23.32
C SER A 338 -4.70 -3.71 23.56
N TYR A 339 -3.63 -3.02 23.17
CA TYR A 339 -2.26 -3.47 23.41
C TYR A 339 -1.92 -3.50 24.90
N ARG A 340 -2.41 -2.53 25.68
CA ARG A 340 -2.21 -2.48 27.14
C ARG A 340 -2.83 -3.68 27.85
N GLN A 341 -4.06 -4.09 27.47
CA GLN A 341 -4.68 -5.31 28.01
C GLN A 341 -3.90 -6.57 27.62
N TYR A 342 -3.43 -6.64 26.37
CA TYR A 342 -2.57 -7.71 25.90
C TYR A 342 -1.26 -7.79 26.71
N LEU A 343 -0.56 -6.66 26.91
CA LEU A 343 0.67 -6.56 27.70
C LEU A 343 0.47 -7.09 29.13
N VAL A 344 -0.57 -6.60 29.81
CA VAL A 344 -0.91 -7.02 31.19
C VAL A 344 -1.12 -8.53 31.26
N THR A 345 -1.85 -9.09 30.29
CA THR A 345 -2.12 -10.53 30.23
C THR A 345 -0.84 -11.33 29.92
N LYS A 346 -0.10 -10.93 28.88
CA LYS A 346 1.09 -11.63 28.37
C LYS A 346 2.21 -11.69 29.40
N LEU A 347 2.44 -10.59 30.11
CA LEU A 347 3.49 -10.48 31.12
C LEU A 347 3.01 -10.77 32.54
N ASN A 348 1.74 -11.16 32.71
CA ASN A 348 1.10 -11.34 34.02
C ASN A 348 1.26 -10.11 34.93
N TYR A 349 1.18 -8.91 34.35
CA TYR A 349 1.45 -7.62 35.01
C TYR A 349 0.21 -7.03 35.70
N TRP A 350 -0.46 -7.84 36.52
CA TRP A 350 -1.64 -7.44 37.31
C TRP A 350 -1.25 -6.63 38.56
N SER A 351 -0.54 -5.54 38.34
CA SER A 351 0.08 -4.73 39.39
C SER A 351 -0.92 -3.75 40.03
N PRO A 352 -0.84 -3.48 41.35
CA PRO A 352 -1.54 -2.36 41.98
C PRO A 352 -1.24 -1.01 41.31
N PHE A 353 -0.04 -0.86 40.73
CA PHE A 353 0.36 0.34 39.98
C PHE A 353 -0.49 0.55 38.73
N GLU A 354 -0.89 -0.53 38.05
CA GLU A 354 -1.71 -0.46 36.85
C GLU A 354 -3.15 -0.02 37.19
N LEU A 355 -3.69 -0.53 38.31
CA LEU A 355 -4.98 -0.08 38.84
C LEU A 355 -4.93 1.39 39.26
N ALA A 356 -3.86 1.82 39.94
CA ALA A 356 -3.67 3.21 40.36
C ALA A 356 -3.55 4.16 39.15
N THR A 357 -2.78 3.78 38.13
CA THR A 357 -2.65 4.56 36.89
C THR A 357 -4.00 4.70 36.18
N THR A 358 -4.77 3.61 36.12
CA THR A 358 -6.12 3.64 35.53
C THR A 358 -7.07 4.52 36.32
N GLN A 359 -6.96 4.50 37.66
CA GLN A 359 -7.73 5.39 38.53
C GLN A 359 -7.39 6.86 38.26
N SER A 360 -6.11 7.22 38.17
CA SER A 360 -5.69 8.59 37.82
C SER A 360 -6.28 9.02 36.47
N MET A 361 -6.27 8.15 35.46
CA MET A 361 -6.87 8.44 34.15
C MET A 361 -8.38 8.67 34.21
N ILE A 362 -9.10 8.00 35.11
CA ILE A 362 -10.53 8.26 35.37
C ILE A 362 -10.71 9.57 36.13
N GLU A 363 -9.85 9.88 37.08
CA GLU A 363 -9.95 11.11 37.87
C GLU A 363 -9.63 12.36 37.04
N ASP A 364 -8.74 12.24 36.06
CA ASP A 364 -8.44 13.29 35.08
C ASP A 364 -9.59 13.50 34.07
N ASP A 365 -10.22 12.44 33.58
CA ASP A 365 -11.45 12.48 32.77
C ASP A 365 -12.46 11.42 33.22
N LEU A 366 -13.41 11.82 34.07
CA LEU A 366 -14.46 10.94 34.58
C LEU A 366 -15.26 10.26 33.45
N ARG A 367 -15.32 10.85 32.26
CA ARG A 367 -16.07 10.34 31.10
C ARG A 367 -15.21 9.47 30.17
N ASN A 368 -13.96 9.20 30.52
CA ASN A 368 -13.10 8.31 29.74
C ASN A 368 -13.54 6.84 29.88
N ASN A 369 -14.47 6.41 29.02
CA ASN A 369 -14.98 5.04 29.02
C ASN A 369 -13.89 3.99 28.77
N SER A 370 -12.81 4.33 28.06
CA SER A 370 -11.69 3.40 27.85
C SER A 370 -10.97 3.10 29.17
N ALA A 371 -10.77 4.11 30.02
CA ALA A 371 -10.19 3.92 31.34
C ALA A 371 -11.14 3.12 32.28
N TRP A 372 -12.45 3.39 32.24
CA TRP A 372 -13.45 2.58 32.97
C TRP A 372 -13.46 1.12 32.50
N SER A 373 -13.41 0.89 31.19
CA SER A 373 -13.33 -0.46 30.61
C SER A 373 -12.04 -1.17 31.01
N HIS A 374 -10.91 -0.45 31.04
CA HIS A 374 -9.65 -1.04 31.48
C HIS A 374 -9.63 -1.32 32.97
N ARG A 375 -10.23 -0.47 33.80
CA ARG A 375 -10.41 -0.73 35.24
C ARG A 375 -11.19 -2.03 35.46
N PHE A 376 -12.29 -2.21 34.70
CA PHE A 376 -13.11 -3.42 34.76
C PHE A 376 -12.27 -4.66 34.43
N PHE A 377 -11.48 -4.58 33.36
CA PHE A 377 -10.54 -5.65 32.97
C PHE A 377 -9.52 -5.95 34.08
N ILE A 378 -8.81 -4.93 34.60
CA ILE A 378 -7.77 -5.13 35.64
C ILE A 378 -8.34 -5.78 36.91
N VAL A 379 -9.56 -5.42 37.31
CA VAL A 379 -10.18 -5.96 38.53
C VAL A 379 -10.78 -7.33 38.30
N PHE A 380 -11.52 -7.54 37.21
CA PHE A 380 -12.35 -8.73 37.01
C PHE A 380 -11.76 -9.76 36.04
N SER A 381 -10.57 -9.51 35.48
CA SER A 381 -9.85 -10.47 34.63
C SER A 381 -8.52 -10.95 35.24
N ASN A 382 -8.17 -10.51 36.46
CA ASN A 382 -6.98 -10.97 37.16
C ASN A 382 -7.10 -12.46 37.56
N PRO A 383 -6.25 -13.36 37.04
CA PRO A 383 -6.33 -14.81 37.28
C PRO A 383 -6.28 -15.24 38.75
N SER A 384 -5.71 -14.41 39.63
CA SER A 384 -5.66 -14.69 41.08
C SER A 384 -7.03 -14.64 41.74
N VAL A 385 -7.98 -13.87 41.19
CA VAL A 385 -9.30 -13.61 41.79
C VAL A 385 -10.48 -13.84 40.85
N SER A 386 -10.25 -14.08 39.55
CA SER A 386 -11.32 -14.35 38.58
C SER A 386 -11.24 -15.74 37.96
N THR A 387 -12.38 -16.21 37.45
CA THR A 387 -12.52 -17.49 36.77
C THR A 387 -12.14 -17.35 35.29
N PRO A 388 -11.21 -18.15 34.76
CA PRO A 388 -10.84 -18.12 33.35
C PRO A 388 -12.05 -18.31 32.43
N GLY A 389 -12.21 -17.42 31.45
CA GLY A 389 -13.32 -17.48 30.49
C GLY A 389 -14.65 -16.94 31.01
N SER A 390 -14.73 -16.43 32.24
CA SER A 390 -15.97 -15.83 32.74
C SER A 390 -16.35 -14.59 31.92
N ALA A 391 -17.58 -14.56 31.41
CA ALA A 391 -18.07 -13.47 30.57
C ALA A 391 -18.15 -12.16 31.37
N PRO A 392 -17.96 -10.98 30.75
CA PRO A 392 -18.12 -9.71 31.46
C PRO A 392 -19.50 -9.48 32.07
N THR A 393 -20.54 -10.12 31.51
CA THR A 393 -21.96 -9.94 31.87
C THR A 393 -22.53 -11.11 32.68
N GLU A 394 -21.69 -11.85 33.42
CA GLU A 394 -22.16 -12.91 34.32
C GLU A 394 -21.49 -12.81 35.70
N HIS A 395 -22.14 -13.44 36.69
CA HIS A 395 -21.62 -13.61 38.03
C HIS A 395 -20.40 -14.53 38.04
N ASP A 396 -19.34 -14.11 38.73
CA ASP A 396 -18.14 -14.91 38.95
C ASP A 396 -17.93 -15.12 40.46
N PRO A 397 -18.27 -16.31 41.00
CA PRO A 397 -18.21 -16.57 42.44
C PRO A 397 -16.79 -16.60 43.01
N LYS A 398 -15.75 -16.60 42.15
CA LYS A 398 -14.37 -16.54 42.61
C LYS A 398 -13.97 -15.13 43.06
N ILE A 399 -14.70 -14.10 42.63
CA ILE A 399 -14.40 -12.71 42.93
C ILE A 399 -14.86 -12.41 44.37
N PRO A 400 -13.94 -12.01 45.27
CA PRO A 400 -14.30 -11.75 46.67
C PRO A 400 -15.30 -10.59 46.81
N ASP A 401 -16.26 -10.73 47.73
CA ASP A 401 -17.25 -9.69 48.05
C ASP A 401 -16.60 -8.35 48.39
N ALA A 402 -15.46 -8.35 49.09
CA ALA A 402 -14.72 -7.13 49.43
C ALA A 402 -14.25 -6.35 48.19
N ILE A 403 -13.97 -7.02 47.07
CA ILE A 403 -13.65 -6.35 45.80
C ILE A 403 -14.91 -5.74 45.21
N ILE A 404 -16.04 -6.46 45.23
CA ILE A 404 -17.33 -5.96 44.75
C ILE A 404 -17.76 -4.71 45.55
N ASP A 405 -17.65 -4.76 46.88
CA ASP A 405 -17.95 -3.64 47.78
C ASP A 405 -17.10 -2.42 47.43
N ARG A 406 -15.77 -2.60 47.35
CA ARG A 406 -14.83 -1.53 47.00
C ARG A 406 -15.16 -0.89 45.66
N GLU A 407 -15.43 -1.70 44.64
CA GLU A 407 -15.69 -1.20 43.29
C GLU A 407 -17.08 -0.56 43.14
N ALA A 408 -18.09 -1.05 43.86
CA ALA A 408 -19.41 -0.44 43.91
C ALA A 408 -19.34 0.94 44.57
N GLU A 409 -18.65 1.06 45.72
CA GLU A 409 -18.45 2.34 46.39
C GLU A 409 -17.61 3.32 45.55
N TYR A 410 -16.56 2.84 44.89
CA TYR A 410 -15.79 3.68 43.95
C TYR A 410 -16.68 4.22 42.82
N ALA A 411 -17.52 3.37 42.22
CA ALA A 411 -18.44 3.82 41.17
C ALA A 411 -19.44 4.86 41.70
N LYS A 412 -20.03 4.63 42.88
CA LYS A 412 -20.94 5.58 43.55
C LYS A 412 -20.25 6.92 43.81
N GLU A 413 -19.02 6.91 44.33
CA GLU A 413 -18.22 8.11 44.56
C GLU A 413 -18.08 8.93 43.26
N LYS A 414 -17.71 8.29 42.14
CA LYS A 414 -17.55 8.99 40.87
C LYS A 414 -18.88 9.43 40.23
N ILE A 415 -19.97 8.68 40.45
CA ILE A 415 -21.32 9.09 40.05
C ILE A 415 -21.76 10.35 40.80
N LEU A 416 -21.45 10.49 42.10
CA LEU A 416 -21.78 11.71 42.85
C LEU A 416 -21.12 12.96 42.25
N LEU A 417 -19.90 12.82 41.72
CA LEU A 417 -19.18 13.91 41.05
C LEU A 417 -19.76 14.24 39.66
N ALA A 418 -20.21 13.24 38.92
CA ALA A 418 -20.80 13.41 37.59
C ALA A 418 -22.06 12.55 37.41
N PRO A 419 -23.22 12.97 37.95
CA PRO A 419 -24.43 12.12 37.98
C PRO A 419 -24.95 11.65 36.62
N GLN A 420 -24.72 12.42 35.56
CA GLN A 420 -25.13 12.08 34.20
C GLN A 420 -24.05 11.34 33.39
N ASN A 421 -22.93 10.94 34.01
CA ASN A 421 -21.87 10.20 33.34
C ASN A 421 -22.23 8.71 33.17
N GLN A 422 -22.58 8.33 31.95
CA GLN A 422 -22.97 6.96 31.60
C GLN A 422 -21.92 5.90 31.97
N SER A 423 -20.63 6.19 31.81
CA SER A 423 -19.55 5.22 32.02
C SER A 423 -19.54 4.66 33.45
N ALA A 424 -19.72 5.53 34.45
CA ALA A 424 -19.72 5.11 35.86
C ALA A 424 -20.98 4.29 36.21
N TRP A 425 -22.14 4.61 35.64
CA TRP A 425 -23.36 3.81 35.80
C TRP A 425 -23.25 2.42 35.15
N HIS A 426 -22.69 2.36 33.95
CA HIS A 426 -22.41 1.09 33.28
C HIS A 426 -21.41 0.25 34.06
N TYR A 427 -20.35 0.87 34.59
CA TYR A 427 -19.39 0.21 35.44
C TYR A 427 -20.05 -0.36 36.70
N LEU A 428 -20.86 0.44 37.41
CA LEU A 428 -21.60 -0.02 38.58
C LEU A 428 -22.49 -1.23 38.26
N ARG A 429 -23.26 -1.19 37.16
CA ARG A 429 -24.06 -2.34 36.70
C ARG A 429 -23.17 -3.58 36.48
N GLY A 430 -22.02 -3.42 35.82
CA GLY A 430 -21.07 -4.52 35.61
C GLY A 430 -20.51 -5.11 36.90
N VAL A 431 -20.16 -4.26 37.87
CA VAL A 431 -19.67 -4.69 39.21
C VAL A 431 -20.74 -5.52 39.92
N LEU A 432 -21.99 -5.06 39.92
CA LEU A 432 -23.10 -5.77 40.55
C LEU A 432 -23.35 -7.13 39.89
N VAL A 433 -23.35 -7.18 38.56
CA VAL A 433 -23.45 -8.45 37.82
C VAL A 433 -22.33 -9.40 38.20
N LYS A 434 -21.08 -8.92 38.26
CA LYS A 434 -19.92 -9.73 38.63
C LYS A 434 -20.01 -10.30 40.04
N GLY A 435 -20.58 -9.55 40.98
CA GLY A 435 -20.87 -10.00 42.35
C GLY A 435 -22.17 -10.78 42.51
N GLY A 436 -22.93 -11.04 41.45
CA GLY A 436 -24.24 -11.70 41.55
C GLY A 436 -25.28 -10.89 42.34
N ARG A 437 -25.11 -9.56 42.42
CA ARG A 437 -25.96 -8.65 43.20
C ARG A 437 -26.99 -7.98 42.31
N GLY A 438 -28.23 -7.92 42.77
CA GLY A 438 -29.30 -7.21 42.07
C GLY A 438 -29.20 -5.69 42.19
N LEU A 439 -29.82 -4.97 41.26
CA LEU A 439 -29.83 -3.50 41.23
C LEU A 439 -30.53 -2.88 42.45
N GLU A 440 -31.43 -3.62 43.10
CA GLU A 440 -32.09 -3.19 44.34
C GLU A 440 -31.10 -2.85 45.45
N THR A 441 -29.89 -3.44 45.43
CA THR A 441 -28.83 -3.18 46.41
C THR A 441 -28.27 -1.75 46.33
N VAL A 442 -28.56 -1.02 45.26
CA VAL A 442 -28.14 0.38 45.07
C VAL A 442 -29.33 1.33 44.86
N SER A 443 -30.54 0.90 45.18
CA SER A 443 -31.78 1.69 45.03
C SER A 443 -31.74 2.99 45.83
N ASP A 444 -31.44 2.93 47.13
CA ASP A 444 -31.29 4.10 48.01
C ASP A 444 -30.28 5.12 47.49
N PHE A 445 -29.25 4.65 46.78
CA PHE A 445 -28.27 5.53 46.14
C PHE A 445 -28.84 6.19 44.87
N ALA A 446 -29.49 5.40 44.00
CA ALA A 446 -30.05 5.88 42.74
C ALA A 446 -31.22 6.86 42.96
N GLU A 447 -32.04 6.66 43.98
CA GLU A 447 -33.17 7.55 44.32
C GLU A 447 -32.73 8.99 44.66
N GLN A 448 -31.49 9.19 45.11
CA GLN A 448 -30.98 10.53 45.42
C GLN A 448 -30.85 11.43 44.19
N PHE A 449 -30.88 10.87 42.98
CA PHE A 449 -30.65 11.62 41.75
C PHE A 449 -31.92 12.12 41.07
N PHE A 450 -33.09 11.91 41.65
CA PHE A 450 -34.32 12.54 41.19
C PHE A 450 -35.29 12.81 42.33
N SER A 451 -36.20 13.76 42.15
CA SER A 451 -37.23 14.11 43.13
C SER A 451 -38.47 14.66 42.44
N ASP A 452 -39.64 14.48 43.06
CA ASP A 452 -40.94 14.94 42.57
C ASP A 452 -41.21 14.53 41.11
N LEU A 453 -40.88 13.27 40.77
CA LEU A 453 -41.03 12.74 39.42
C LEU A 453 -42.50 12.82 38.97
N GLY A 454 -42.77 13.45 37.81
CA GLY A 454 -44.13 13.71 37.33
C GLY A 454 -44.86 14.89 37.99
N GLY A 455 -44.28 15.51 39.02
CA GLY A 455 -44.81 16.69 39.71
C GLY A 455 -44.36 18.02 39.10
N GLN A 456 -44.78 19.12 39.73
CA GLN A 456 -44.45 20.49 39.31
C GLN A 456 -43.00 20.87 39.64
N GLY A 457 -42.42 20.28 40.68
CA GLY A 457 -41.04 20.46 41.14
C GLY A 457 -40.09 19.37 40.64
N GLU A 458 -40.45 18.64 39.58
CA GLU A 458 -39.64 17.53 39.06
C GLU A 458 -38.20 17.94 38.78
N SER A 459 -37.28 17.26 39.45
CA SER A 459 -35.84 17.42 39.31
C SER A 459 -35.20 16.07 39.04
N VAL A 460 -34.44 15.96 37.95
CA VAL A 460 -33.68 14.74 37.60
C VAL A 460 -32.25 15.16 37.31
N ARG A 461 -31.33 14.70 38.15
CA ARG A 461 -29.89 14.89 38.01
C ARG A 461 -29.24 13.77 37.19
N SER A 462 -29.88 12.61 37.10
CA SER A 462 -29.41 11.48 36.32
C SER A 462 -30.54 10.72 35.63
N SER A 463 -30.55 10.69 34.30
CA SER A 463 -31.46 9.82 33.54
C SER A 463 -31.08 8.33 33.67
N HIS A 464 -29.82 8.02 33.93
CA HIS A 464 -29.37 6.66 34.20
C HIS A 464 -29.89 6.11 35.53
N ALA A 465 -30.06 6.97 36.53
CA ALA A 465 -30.72 6.60 37.77
C ALA A 465 -32.20 6.25 37.55
N LEU A 466 -32.92 7.00 36.69
CA LEU A 466 -34.30 6.66 36.33
C LEU A 466 -34.41 5.33 35.60
N ASP A 467 -33.50 5.04 34.66
CA ASP A 467 -33.46 3.76 33.96
C ASP A 467 -33.23 2.60 34.95
N LEU A 468 -32.25 2.74 35.84
CA LEU A 468 -31.99 1.75 36.90
C LEU A 468 -33.21 1.58 37.82
N MET A 469 -33.81 2.67 38.30
CA MET A 469 -34.95 2.60 39.20
C MET A 469 -36.20 2.03 38.54
N SER A 470 -36.37 2.19 37.21
CA SER A 470 -37.46 1.54 36.49
C SER A 470 -37.39 0.01 36.59
N GLU A 471 -36.19 -0.57 36.52
CA GLU A 471 -35.97 -2.01 36.68
C GLU A 471 -36.17 -2.45 38.14
N VAL A 472 -35.69 -1.66 39.10
CA VAL A 472 -35.86 -1.94 40.53
C VAL A 472 -37.34 -1.94 40.92
N TYR A 473 -38.09 -0.89 40.56
CA TYR A 473 -39.51 -0.78 40.87
C TYR A 473 -40.31 -1.91 40.21
N HIS A 474 -40.01 -2.25 38.96
CA HIS A 474 -40.67 -3.37 38.30
C HIS A 474 -40.39 -4.70 39.01
N LYS A 475 -39.14 -4.97 39.41
CA LYS A 475 -38.76 -6.17 40.17
C LYS A 475 -39.42 -6.24 41.55
N GLN A 476 -39.68 -5.09 42.17
CA GLN A 476 -40.38 -4.98 43.46
C GLN A 476 -41.92 -5.04 43.31
N GLY A 477 -42.45 -5.05 42.09
CA GLY A 477 -43.89 -5.06 41.81
C GLY A 477 -44.56 -3.68 41.81
N ASP A 478 -43.79 -2.58 41.93
CA ASP A 478 -44.28 -1.20 41.84
C ASP A 478 -44.33 -0.75 40.38
N VAL A 479 -45.23 -1.36 39.60
CA VAL A 479 -45.34 -1.16 38.14
C VAL A 479 -45.66 0.28 37.78
N GLU A 480 -46.42 0.99 38.60
CA GLU A 480 -46.79 2.39 38.36
C GLU A 480 -45.57 3.31 38.46
N LYS A 481 -44.69 3.14 39.47
CA LYS A 481 -43.44 3.91 39.53
C LYS A 481 -42.49 3.54 38.40
N ALA A 482 -42.37 2.25 38.07
CA ALA A 482 -41.53 1.80 36.95
C ALA A 482 -41.98 2.45 35.62
N ARG A 483 -43.30 2.44 35.38
CA ARG A 483 -43.93 3.07 34.22
C ARG A 483 -43.68 4.57 34.21
N LEU A 484 -43.83 5.25 35.34
CA LEU A 484 -43.56 6.68 35.45
C LEU A 484 -42.10 7.00 35.09
N CYS A 485 -41.11 6.27 35.63
CA CYS A 485 -39.71 6.45 35.26
C CYS A 485 -39.48 6.39 33.73
N LEU A 486 -40.00 5.34 33.08
CA LEU A 486 -39.83 5.16 31.64
C LEU A 486 -40.58 6.21 30.80
N GLN A 487 -41.78 6.62 31.23
CA GLN A 487 -42.51 7.73 30.58
C GLN A 487 -41.74 9.04 30.68
N ARG A 488 -41.19 9.36 31.85
CA ARG A 488 -40.41 10.60 32.03
C ARG A 488 -39.10 10.58 31.25
N LEU A 489 -38.48 9.41 31.07
CA LEU A 489 -37.34 9.24 30.15
C LEU A 489 -37.74 9.50 28.70
N SER A 490 -38.82 8.88 28.24
CA SER A 490 -39.39 9.06 26.90
C SER A 490 -39.72 10.52 26.60
N ASP A 491 -40.43 11.18 27.50
CA ASP A 491 -41.10 12.46 27.21
C ASP A 491 -40.20 13.68 27.45
N LYS A 492 -39.23 13.58 28.37
CA LYS A 492 -38.47 14.75 28.84
C LYS A 492 -36.97 14.52 29.00
N TRP A 493 -36.56 13.46 29.70
CA TRP A 493 -35.18 13.35 30.19
C TRP A 493 -34.23 12.61 29.23
N ASP A 494 -34.77 11.88 28.26
CA ASP A 494 -34.01 11.20 27.23
C ASP A 494 -34.82 10.94 25.94
N PRO A 495 -35.41 11.98 25.34
CA PRO A 495 -36.34 11.84 24.20
C PRO A 495 -35.67 11.31 22.93
N VAL A 496 -34.33 11.38 22.82
CA VAL A 496 -33.59 10.79 21.69
C VAL A 496 -33.77 9.27 21.60
N ARG A 497 -34.06 8.60 22.73
CA ARG A 497 -34.34 7.16 22.81
C ARG A 497 -35.83 6.88 23.07
N GLU A 498 -36.73 7.81 22.75
CA GLU A 498 -38.20 7.65 22.93
C GLU A 498 -38.71 6.28 22.45
N GLY A 499 -38.31 5.84 21.25
CA GLY A 499 -38.71 4.54 20.71
C GLY A 499 -38.28 3.35 21.58
N TYR A 500 -37.08 3.42 22.17
CA TYR A 500 -36.58 2.39 23.10
C TYR A 500 -37.35 2.42 24.43
N TRP A 501 -37.66 3.60 24.96
CA TRP A 501 -38.44 3.71 26.20
C TRP A 501 -39.89 3.26 26.03
N LYS A 502 -40.53 3.55 24.89
CA LYS A 502 -41.85 3.01 24.53
C LYS A 502 -41.84 1.49 24.39
N TYR A 503 -40.76 0.93 23.84
CA TYR A 503 -40.56 -0.52 23.81
C TYR A 503 -40.49 -1.10 25.23
N ARG A 504 -39.65 -0.54 26.11
CA ARG A 504 -39.52 -0.97 27.51
C ARG A 504 -40.84 -0.82 28.29
N LEU A 505 -41.61 0.24 28.04
CA LEU A 505 -42.94 0.44 28.61
C LEU A 505 -43.91 -0.68 28.24
N ALA A 506 -43.84 -1.18 27.00
CA ALA A 506 -44.70 -2.28 26.55
C ALA A 506 -44.33 -3.64 27.20
N GLU A 507 -43.12 -3.77 27.77
CA GLU A 507 -42.68 -4.97 28.49
C GLU A 507 -43.14 -4.99 29.96
N LEU A 508 -43.56 -3.84 30.52
CA LEU A 508 -44.18 -3.77 31.85
C LEU A 508 -45.61 -4.32 31.78
N LYS A 509 -45.75 -5.63 31.94
CA LYS A 509 -47.05 -6.34 31.96
C LYS A 509 -47.76 -6.21 33.30
#